data_AF-A0ABD3ARA3-F1
#
_entry.id   AF-A0ABD3ARA3-F1
#
_cell.length_a   1.000
_cell.length_b   1.000
_cell.length_c   1.000
_cell.angle_alpha   90.00
_cell.angle_beta   90.00
_cell.angle_gamma   90.00
#
_symmetry.space_group_name_H-M   'P 1'
#
loop_
_entity.id
_entity.type
_entity.pdbx_description
1 polymer ?
#
loop_
_entity_poly.entity_id
_entity_poly.type
_entity_poly.pdbx_seq_one_letter_code
_entity_poly.pdbx_strand_id
1 'polypeptide(L)'
;MGYWSIESNSTVNEEKPGSKKRHHCLDWLDKQAPNSVIFVSFRSTTSLSDQEVEEIAIGLEKSEQKFIWVVRDAHKGDVFDGEFRRARLPEGFEERMEKGRIILRDWAPQLEILGHLSTGGFMSHCGWNSCIESITMGVPVAAWPMHSDQPRNALLLEKVLKIGLIVSDWSRRVELVISVAVENAVRRLELAEGEEMRRRVGELSKVVRESVMDGGACRLEMDSFIAHIRR
;
A
#
# COMPACT_ATOMS: atom_id res chain seq x y z
N MET A 1 -36.32 15.06 31.76
CA MET A 1 -35.14 15.58 31.02
C MET A 1 -33.94 14.76 31.45
N GLY A 2 -33.38 13.82 30.71
CA GLY A 2 -33.31 13.63 29.27
C GLY A 2 -31.88 13.12 29.02
N TYR A 3 -31.63 11.88 29.47
CA TYR A 3 -30.39 11.13 29.29
C TYR A 3 -30.20 10.87 27.79
N TRP A 4 -29.02 11.17 27.25
CA TRP A 4 -28.60 10.68 25.93
C TRP A 4 -27.78 9.41 26.13
N SER A 5 -28.40 8.29 25.77
CA SER A 5 -27.88 6.94 25.83
C SER A 5 -26.64 6.76 24.95
N ILE A 6 -25.61 6.15 25.51
CA ILE A 6 -24.58 5.42 24.79
C ILE A 6 -25.23 4.08 24.44
N GLU A 7 -25.66 3.89 23.19
CA GLU A 7 -26.05 2.56 22.72
C GLU A 7 -24.79 1.74 22.44
N SER A 8 -24.37 1.03 23.49
CA SER A 8 -23.58 -0.18 23.40
C SER A 8 -24.42 -1.28 22.74
N ASN A 9 -24.18 -1.55 21.46
CA ASN A 9 -24.51 -2.87 20.90
C ASN A 9 -23.56 -3.23 19.75
N SER A 10 -22.34 -3.62 20.12
CA SER A 10 -21.61 -4.63 19.37
C SER A 10 -21.28 -5.71 20.38
N THR A 11 -22.05 -6.80 20.32
CA THR A 11 -21.72 -8.06 20.97
C THR A 11 -20.27 -8.37 20.65
N VAL A 12 -19.44 -8.31 21.68
CA VAL A 12 -18.12 -8.92 21.69
C VAL A 12 -18.36 -10.41 21.46
N ASN A 13 -18.25 -10.85 20.21
CA ASN A 13 -17.96 -12.25 19.95
C ASN A 13 -16.56 -12.48 20.52
N GLU A 14 -16.50 -13.08 21.69
CA GLU A 14 -15.30 -13.76 22.17
C GLU A 14 -14.98 -14.89 21.17
N GLU A 15 -14.27 -14.53 20.10
CA GLU A 15 -13.69 -15.51 19.19
C GLU A 15 -12.64 -16.31 19.96
N LYS A 16 -12.87 -17.62 20.05
CA LYS A 16 -11.91 -18.59 20.59
C LYS A 16 -10.53 -18.41 19.94
N PRO A 17 -9.41 -18.56 20.68
CA PRO A 17 -8.07 -18.49 20.10
C PRO A 17 -7.81 -19.75 19.28
N GLY A 18 -8.22 -19.71 18.00
CA GLY A 18 -8.10 -20.80 17.05
C GLY A 18 -7.95 -20.26 15.64
N SER A 19 -6.70 -20.02 15.24
CA SER A 19 -6.25 -19.85 13.85
C SER A 19 -7.09 -18.92 12.97
N LYS A 20 -6.78 -17.61 12.94
CA LYS A 20 -7.15 -16.76 11.79
C LYS A 20 -6.66 -17.46 10.52
N LYS A 21 -7.58 -17.88 9.64
CA LYS A 21 -7.25 -18.56 8.39
C LYS A 21 -6.32 -17.65 7.58
N ARG A 22 -5.11 -18.12 7.27
CA ARG A 22 -4.12 -17.38 6.47
C ARG A 22 -4.78 -16.96 5.14
N HIS A 23 -4.54 -15.72 4.72
CA HIS A 23 -5.14 -15.20 3.49
C HIS A 23 -4.50 -15.87 2.27
N HIS A 24 -5.32 -16.31 1.30
CA HIS A 24 -4.86 -17.08 0.13
C HIS A 24 -3.76 -16.38 -0.70
N CYS A 25 -3.72 -15.04 -0.69
CA CYS A 25 -2.67 -14.29 -1.40
C CYS A 25 -1.27 -14.55 -0.82
N LEU A 26 -1.18 -14.87 0.48
CA LEU A 26 0.09 -15.20 1.13
C LEU A 26 0.59 -16.58 0.71
N ASP A 27 -0.32 -17.56 0.55
CA ASP A 27 0.04 -18.89 0.02
C ASP A 27 0.49 -18.82 -1.44
N TRP A 28 -0.02 -17.84 -2.19
CA TRP A 28 0.44 -17.54 -3.53
C TRP A 28 1.82 -16.84 -3.51
N LEU A 29 2.05 -15.90 -2.59
CA LEU A 29 3.34 -15.22 -2.41
C LEU A 29 4.47 -16.19 -2.05
N ASP A 30 4.18 -17.21 -1.23
CA ASP A 30 5.12 -18.28 -0.84
C ASP A 30 5.74 -19.01 -2.05
N LYS A 31 5.07 -18.98 -3.21
CA LYS A 31 5.49 -19.66 -4.45
C LYS A 31 6.26 -18.75 -5.41
N GLN A 32 6.43 -17.48 -5.07
CA GLN A 32 7.10 -16.50 -5.93
C GLN A 32 8.57 -16.36 -5.56
N ALA A 33 9.37 -15.84 -6.48
CA ALA A 33 10.78 -15.57 -6.20
C ALA A 33 10.90 -14.36 -5.26
N PRO A 34 11.98 -14.26 -4.46
CA PRO A 34 12.25 -13.09 -3.64
C PRO A 34 12.25 -11.81 -4.48
N ASN A 35 11.67 -10.74 -3.94
CA ASN A 35 11.57 -9.43 -4.59
C ASN A 35 10.97 -9.41 -6.00
N SER A 36 10.11 -10.38 -6.38
CA SER A 36 9.58 -10.51 -7.74
C SER A 36 8.11 -10.11 -7.89
N VAL A 37 7.49 -9.54 -6.85
CA VAL A 37 6.07 -9.18 -6.83
C VAL A 37 5.88 -7.72 -6.49
N ILE A 38 5.10 -7.01 -7.30
CA ILE A 38 4.65 -5.65 -7.00
C ILE A 38 3.33 -5.69 -6.24
N PHE A 39 3.28 -5.05 -5.09
CA PHE A 39 2.02 -4.79 -4.40
C PHE A 39 1.46 -3.43 -4.83
N VAL A 40 0.18 -3.36 -5.16
CA VAL A 40 -0.50 -2.13 -5.59
C VAL A 40 -1.71 -1.89 -4.70
N SER A 41 -1.70 -0.80 -3.93
CA SER A 41 -2.79 -0.44 -3.04
C SER A 41 -2.83 1.05 -2.73
N PHE A 42 -4.01 1.65 -2.92
CA PHE A 42 -4.26 3.08 -2.68
C PHE A 42 -5.06 3.36 -1.38
N ARG A 43 -5.39 2.32 -0.58
CA ARG A 43 -6.28 2.37 0.61
C ARG A 43 -7.69 2.90 0.32
N SER A 44 -8.54 2.91 1.35
CA SER A 44 -9.99 3.16 1.27
C SER A 44 -10.39 4.63 1.12
N THR A 45 -9.50 5.58 1.40
CA THR A 45 -9.82 7.02 1.33
C THR A 45 -9.58 7.63 -0.05
N THR A 46 -9.12 6.85 -1.01
CA THR A 46 -8.80 7.31 -2.37
C THR A 46 -9.83 6.78 -3.36
N SER A 47 -10.36 7.66 -4.20
CA SER A 47 -11.20 7.30 -5.34
C SER A 47 -10.41 7.48 -6.64
N LEU A 48 -10.01 6.37 -7.26
CA LEU A 48 -9.50 6.38 -8.64
C LEU A 48 -10.69 6.46 -9.61
N SER A 49 -10.51 7.21 -10.69
CA SER A 49 -11.46 7.22 -11.81
C SER A 49 -11.41 5.91 -12.59
N ASP A 50 -12.49 5.58 -13.30
CA ASP A 50 -12.52 4.39 -14.18
C ASP A 50 -11.38 4.41 -15.21
N GLN A 51 -11.00 5.60 -15.71
CA GLN A 51 -9.89 5.79 -16.64
C GLN A 51 -8.53 5.49 -15.99
N GLU A 52 -8.28 5.94 -14.75
CA GLU A 52 -7.04 5.61 -14.06
C GLU A 52 -6.96 4.11 -13.73
N VAL A 53 -8.08 3.48 -13.36
CA VAL A 53 -8.15 2.02 -13.15
C VAL A 53 -7.80 1.28 -14.44
N GLU A 54 -8.33 1.72 -15.59
CA GLU A 54 -7.99 1.16 -16.90
C GLU A 54 -6.51 1.30 -17.24
N GLU A 55 -5.92 2.50 -17.06
CA GLU A 55 -4.50 2.72 -17.34
C GLU A 55 -3.58 1.93 -16.39
N ILE A 56 -3.96 1.77 -15.13
CA ILE A 56 -3.25 0.89 -14.18
C ILE A 56 -3.30 -0.55 -14.66
N ALA A 57 -4.48 -1.06 -15.05
CA ALA A 57 -4.63 -2.41 -15.54
C ALA A 57 -3.76 -2.67 -16.78
N ILE A 58 -3.82 -1.79 -17.78
CA ILE A 58 -3.02 -1.90 -19.01
C ILE A 58 -1.52 -1.83 -18.71
N GLY A 59 -1.09 -0.91 -17.84
CA GLY A 59 0.31 -0.75 -17.48
C GLY A 59 0.87 -1.95 -16.71
N LEU A 60 0.09 -2.49 -15.77
CA LEU A 60 0.45 -3.71 -15.04
C LEU A 60 0.54 -4.93 -15.97
N GLU A 61 -0.41 -5.09 -16.89
CA GLU A 61 -0.39 -6.17 -17.89
C GLU A 61 0.85 -6.08 -18.79
N LYS A 62 1.16 -4.90 -19.33
CA LYS A 62 2.35 -4.66 -20.19
C LYS A 62 3.68 -4.77 -19.46
N SER A 63 3.69 -4.54 -18.14
CA SER A 63 4.92 -4.69 -17.35
C SER A 63 5.42 -6.15 -17.31
N GLU A 64 4.52 -7.10 -17.59
CA GLU A 64 4.71 -8.55 -17.48
C GLU A 64 5.06 -9.03 -16.06
N GLN A 65 5.16 -8.13 -15.08
CA GLN A 65 5.49 -8.48 -13.71
C GLN A 65 4.34 -9.18 -13.00
N LYS A 66 4.70 -9.93 -11.95
CA LYS A 66 3.74 -10.49 -11.02
C LYS A 66 3.30 -9.39 -10.06
N PHE A 67 2.02 -9.34 -9.75
CA PHE A 67 1.50 -8.34 -8.84
C PHE A 67 0.33 -8.85 -8.00
N ILE A 68 0.13 -8.18 -6.88
CA ILE A 68 -1.12 -8.20 -6.12
C ILE A 68 -1.68 -6.79 -6.19
N TRP A 69 -2.86 -6.63 -6.77
CA TRP A 69 -3.53 -5.34 -6.87
C TRP A 69 -4.84 -5.34 -6.08
N VAL A 70 -4.94 -4.42 -5.12
CA VAL A 70 -6.17 -4.15 -4.39
C VAL A 70 -6.99 -3.12 -5.15
N VAL A 71 -8.04 -3.60 -5.83
CA VAL A 71 -8.98 -2.80 -6.61
C VAL A 71 -10.21 -2.53 -5.75
N ARG A 72 -10.31 -1.32 -5.18
CA ARG A 72 -11.48 -0.95 -4.39
C ARG A 72 -12.55 -0.30 -5.24
N ASP A 73 -13.79 -0.57 -4.88
CA ASP A 73 -14.97 0.07 -5.45
C ASP A 73 -15.03 1.52 -4.97
N ALA A 74 -15.33 2.45 -5.88
CA ALA A 74 -15.36 3.87 -5.55
C ALA A 74 -16.59 4.18 -4.68
N HIS A 75 -16.36 4.72 -3.49
CA HIS A 75 -17.42 5.43 -2.76
C HIS A 75 -17.67 6.75 -3.48
N LYS A 76 -18.81 6.90 -4.16
CA LYS A 76 -19.29 8.26 -4.45
C LYS A 76 -19.58 8.95 -3.12
N GLY A 77 -19.16 10.20 -3.00
CA GLY A 77 -19.49 11.08 -1.87
C GLY A 77 -20.97 11.47 -1.78
N ASP A 78 -21.87 10.72 -2.42
CA ASP A 78 -23.31 10.93 -2.33
C ASP A 78 -23.88 9.86 -1.39
N VAL A 79 -23.98 10.23 -0.11
CA VAL A 79 -24.65 9.45 0.95
C VAL A 79 -26.12 9.14 0.62
N PHE A 80 -26.64 9.64 -0.50
CA PHE A 80 -28.04 9.53 -0.92
C PHE A 80 -28.30 8.55 -2.08
N ASP A 81 -27.29 8.03 -2.78
CA ASP A 81 -27.53 7.19 -3.98
C ASP A 81 -27.36 5.68 -3.74
N GLY A 82 -26.78 5.24 -2.61
CA GLY A 82 -26.81 3.82 -2.19
C GLY A 82 -26.16 2.77 -3.12
N GLU A 83 -25.75 3.13 -4.33
CA GLU A 83 -25.16 2.20 -5.30
C GLU A 83 -23.64 2.14 -5.16
N PHE A 84 -23.15 1.04 -4.60
CA PHE A 84 -21.75 0.64 -4.66
C PHE A 84 -21.36 0.39 -6.13
N ARG A 85 -20.66 1.33 -6.77
CA ARG A 85 -20.15 1.14 -8.13
C ARG A 85 -18.87 0.34 -8.10
N ARG A 86 -18.93 -0.89 -8.59
CA ARG A 86 -17.77 -1.75 -8.75
C ARG A 86 -16.76 -1.14 -9.72
N ALA A 87 -15.50 -1.04 -9.33
CA ALA A 87 -14.46 -0.54 -10.21
C ALA A 87 -14.37 -1.45 -11.45
N ARG A 88 -14.50 -0.84 -12.64
CA ARG A 88 -14.56 -1.56 -13.93
C ARG A 88 -13.15 -1.79 -14.43
N LEU A 89 -12.74 -3.05 -14.48
CA LEU A 89 -11.50 -3.47 -15.12
C LEU A 89 -11.75 -3.68 -16.62
N PRO A 90 -10.72 -3.60 -17.48
CA PRO A 90 -10.84 -3.91 -18.90
C PRO A 90 -11.45 -5.30 -19.12
N GLU A 91 -12.21 -5.44 -20.20
CA GLU A 91 -12.87 -6.71 -20.54
C GLU A 91 -11.85 -7.86 -20.60
N GLY A 92 -12.17 -8.98 -19.94
CA GLY A 92 -11.31 -10.17 -19.85
C GLY A 92 -10.02 -9.98 -19.04
N PHE A 93 -9.79 -8.84 -18.38
CA PHE A 93 -8.54 -8.59 -17.64
C PHE A 93 -8.32 -9.62 -16.52
N GLU A 94 -9.33 -9.87 -15.68
CA GLU A 94 -9.20 -10.84 -14.57
C GLU A 94 -8.89 -12.26 -15.10
N GLU A 95 -9.50 -12.67 -16.22
CA GLU A 95 -9.24 -13.96 -16.87
C GLU A 95 -7.81 -14.05 -17.41
N ARG A 96 -7.32 -12.98 -18.06
CA ARG A 96 -5.92 -12.91 -18.53
C ARG A 96 -4.92 -12.95 -17.38
N MET A 97 -5.29 -12.39 -16.22
CA MET A 97 -4.43 -12.30 -15.04
C MET A 97 -4.49 -13.55 -14.13
N GLU A 98 -5.48 -14.43 -14.30
CA GLU A 98 -5.72 -15.63 -13.48
C GLU A 98 -4.47 -16.52 -13.35
N LYS A 99 -3.61 -16.52 -14.38
CA LYS A 99 -2.32 -17.21 -14.37
C LYS A 99 -1.21 -16.30 -13.85
N GLY A 100 -1.08 -16.26 -12.52
CA GLY A 100 0.15 -15.76 -11.87
C GLY A 100 0.12 -14.30 -11.43
N ARG A 101 -1.07 -13.68 -11.32
CA ARG A 101 -1.28 -12.37 -10.66
C ARG A 101 -2.54 -12.46 -9.80
N ILE A 102 -2.69 -11.56 -8.82
CA ILE A 102 -3.84 -11.53 -7.92
C ILE A 102 -4.53 -10.17 -7.99
N ILE A 103 -5.86 -10.20 -8.16
CA ILE A 103 -6.75 -9.05 -7.99
C ILE A 103 -7.57 -9.27 -6.72
N LEU A 104 -7.46 -8.34 -5.75
CA LEU A 104 -8.25 -8.34 -4.53
C LEU A 104 -9.23 -7.18 -4.57
N ARG A 105 -10.53 -7.46 -4.41
CA ARG A 105 -11.56 -6.41 -4.37
C ARG A 105 -11.94 -5.97 -2.96
N ASP A 106 -11.71 -6.86 -2.02
CA ASP A 106 -12.02 -6.66 -0.61
C ASP A 106 -10.74 -6.35 0.18
N TRP A 107 -10.74 -6.81 1.43
CA TRP A 107 -9.61 -6.68 2.34
C TRP A 107 -8.37 -7.43 1.85
N ALA A 108 -7.21 -6.83 2.13
CA ALA A 108 -5.90 -7.43 1.88
C ALA A 108 -5.06 -7.30 3.16
N PRO A 109 -4.29 -8.33 3.54
CA PRO A 109 -3.38 -8.27 4.68
C PRO A 109 -2.13 -7.45 4.31
N GLN A 110 -2.28 -6.13 4.14
CA GLN A 110 -1.25 -5.24 3.58
C GLN A 110 0.10 -5.37 4.31
N LEU A 111 0.10 -5.40 5.64
CA LEU A 111 1.35 -5.52 6.41
C LEU A 111 2.05 -6.86 6.16
N GLU A 112 1.30 -7.95 6.06
CA GLU A 112 1.84 -9.30 5.79
C GLU A 112 2.33 -9.42 4.33
N ILE A 113 1.64 -8.79 3.38
CA ILE A 113 2.09 -8.70 1.98
C ILE A 113 3.40 -7.92 1.91
N LEU A 114 3.48 -6.74 2.52
CA LEU A 114 4.69 -5.92 2.54
C LEU A 114 5.86 -6.62 3.24
N GLY A 115 5.58 -7.36 4.33
CA GLY A 115 6.59 -8.12 5.06
C GLY A 115 7.03 -9.43 4.38
N HIS A 116 6.41 -9.81 3.24
CA HIS A 116 6.72 -11.05 2.56
C HIS A 116 7.99 -10.94 1.70
N LEU A 117 8.87 -11.95 1.74
CA LEU A 117 10.15 -11.97 1.01
C LEU A 117 10.00 -11.78 -0.52
N SER A 118 8.89 -12.24 -1.07
CA SER A 118 8.59 -12.11 -2.50
C SER A 118 8.18 -10.71 -2.94
N THR A 119 7.83 -9.81 -2.01
CA THR A 119 7.38 -8.46 -2.35
C THR A 119 8.60 -7.57 -2.67
N GLY A 120 8.72 -7.15 -3.92
CA GLY A 120 9.85 -6.39 -4.45
C GLY A 120 9.62 -4.88 -4.55
N GLY A 121 8.36 -4.44 -4.47
CA GLY A 121 8.00 -3.04 -4.54
C GLY A 121 6.53 -2.77 -4.22
N PHE A 122 6.23 -1.51 -3.88
CA PHE A 122 4.90 -1.09 -3.47
C PHE A 122 4.46 0.17 -4.23
N MET A 123 3.43 0.05 -5.07
CA MET A 123 2.75 1.21 -5.65
C MET A 123 1.70 1.74 -4.69
N SER A 124 1.86 2.99 -4.26
CA SER A 124 1.11 3.56 -3.15
C SER A 124 0.75 5.03 -3.36
N HIS A 125 -0.40 5.43 -2.79
CA HIS A 125 -0.79 6.83 -2.65
C HIS A 125 0.12 7.64 -1.71
N CYS A 126 1.08 7.02 -1.02
CA CYS A 126 2.02 7.70 -0.12
C CYS A 126 1.40 8.38 1.11
N GLY A 127 0.28 7.85 1.63
CA GLY A 127 -0.19 8.22 2.96
C GLY A 127 0.83 7.77 4.01
N TRP A 128 1.02 8.57 5.07
CA TRP A 128 2.13 8.37 6.02
C TRP A 128 2.21 6.96 6.62
N ASN A 129 1.06 6.36 6.96
CA ASN A 129 1.00 4.98 7.45
C ASN A 129 1.57 3.99 6.43
N SER A 130 1.17 4.11 5.16
CA SER A 130 1.69 3.26 4.07
C SER A 130 3.18 3.46 3.87
N CYS A 131 3.68 4.70 3.99
CA CYS A 131 5.12 5.00 3.92
C CYS A 131 5.89 4.31 5.05
N ILE A 132 5.42 4.43 6.29
CA ILE A 132 6.07 3.81 7.45
C ILE A 132 6.00 2.28 7.38
N GLU A 133 4.88 1.69 6.95
CA GLU A 133 4.77 0.25 6.71
C GLU A 133 5.80 -0.22 5.67
N SER A 134 5.92 0.49 4.54
CA SER A 134 6.89 0.17 3.49
C SER A 134 8.33 0.27 3.97
N ILE A 135 8.68 1.36 4.66
CA ILE A 135 10.01 1.58 5.24
C ILE A 135 10.33 0.49 6.27
N THR A 136 9.38 0.22 7.18
CA THR A 136 9.56 -0.79 8.23
C THR A 136 9.74 -2.17 7.62
N MET A 137 9.09 -2.48 6.50
CA MET A 137 9.20 -3.77 5.82
C MET A 137 10.33 -3.84 4.79
N GLY A 138 11.04 -2.75 4.52
CA GLY A 138 12.16 -2.77 3.57
C GLY A 138 11.71 -2.85 2.11
N VAL A 139 10.57 -2.27 1.77
CA VAL A 139 10.00 -2.30 0.41
C VAL A 139 10.07 -0.91 -0.23
N PRO A 140 10.62 -0.76 -1.45
CA PRO A 140 10.67 0.52 -2.14
C PRO A 140 9.31 0.92 -2.71
N VAL A 141 9.11 2.22 -2.93
CA VAL A 141 7.79 2.77 -3.26
C VAL A 141 7.74 3.37 -4.67
N ALA A 142 6.79 2.90 -5.49
CA ALA A 142 6.30 3.63 -6.66
C ALA A 142 5.21 4.61 -6.21
N ALA A 143 5.58 5.88 -6.12
CA ALA A 143 4.80 6.92 -5.47
C ALA A 143 3.79 7.58 -6.42
N TRP A 144 2.51 7.52 -6.04
CA TRP A 144 1.41 8.16 -6.77
C TRP A 144 0.54 8.97 -5.81
N PRO A 145 1.01 10.14 -5.35
CA PRO A 145 0.28 10.97 -4.40
C PRO A 145 -1.04 11.51 -5.00
N MET A 146 -2.10 11.58 -4.18
CA MET A 146 -3.46 11.95 -4.59
C MET A 146 -4.07 13.12 -3.77
N HIS A 147 -3.71 13.30 -2.50
CA HIS A 147 -4.21 14.40 -1.67
C HIS A 147 -3.40 14.62 -0.38
N SER A 148 -3.80 15.59 0.43
CA SER A 148 -3.25 15.86 1.78
C SER A 148 -1.72 16.05 1.78
N ASP A 149 -1.01 15.33 2.67
CA ASP A 149 0.42 15.33 2.86
C ASP A 149 1.17 14.37 1.90
N GLN A 150 0.43 13.54 1.16
CA GLN A 150 0.99 12.52 0.26
C GLN A 150 2.04 13.07 -0.72
N PRO A 151 1.89 14.26 -1.33
CA PRO A 151 2.91 14.80 -2.23
C PRO A 151 4.24 15.07 -1.53
N ARG A 152 4.20 15.52 -0.27
CA ARG A 152 5.41 15.76 0.54
C ARG A 152 6.07 14.44 0.91
N ASN A 153 5.28 13.44 1.26
CA ASN A 153 5.77 12.09 1.55
C ASN A 153 6.42 11.47 0.31
N ALA A 154 5.80 11.62 -0.87
CA ALA A 154 6.36 11.15 -2.14
C ALA A 154 7.73 11.79 -2.43
N LEU A 155 7.86 13.10 -2.23
CA LEU A 155 9.15 13.80 -2.36
C LEU A 155 10.18 13.36 -1.32
N LEU A 156 9.77 13.09 -0.08
CA LEU A 156 10.66 12.53 0.95
C LEU A 156 11.22 11.17 0.50
N LEU A 157 10.35 10.27 0.03
CA LEU A 157 10.74 8.94 -0.44
C LEU A 157 11.69 9.00 -1.63
N GLU A 158 11.39 9.83 -2.64
CA GLU A 158 12.17 9.90 -3.88
C GLU A 158 13.42 10.78 -3.74
N LYS A 159 13.29 12.01 -3.23
CA LYS A 159 14.37 13.01 -3.31
C LYS A 159 15.31 12.95 -2.11
N VAL A 160 14.81 12.63 -0.91
CA VAL A 160 15.62 12.65 0.32
C VAL A 160 16.14 11.25 0.63
N LEU A 161 15.22 10.28 0.82
CA LEU A 161 15.57 8.93 1.21
C LEU A 161 16.10 8.09 0.04
N LYS A 162 15.72 8.43 -1.20
CA LYS A 162 16.04 7.68 -2.43
C LYS A 162 15.59 6.21 -2.38
N ILE A 163 14.41 5.97 -1.81
CA ILE A 163 13.81 4.63 -1.66
C ILE A 163 12.52 4.48 -2.49
N GLY A 164 12.28 5.40 -3.41
CA GLY A 164 11.11 5.36 -4.28
C GLY A 164 11.27 6.23 -5.52
N LEU A 165 10.31 6.09 -6.43
CA LEU A 165 10.20 6.84 -7.67
C LEU A 165 8.81 7.42 -7.83
N ILE A 166 8.69 8.57 -8.48
CA ILE A 166 7.39 9.20 -8.74
C ILE A 166 6.76 8.58 -10.00
N VAL A 167 5.54 8.08 -9.86
CA VAL A 167 4.67 7.62 -10.95
C VAL A 167 3.79 8.76 -11.45
N SER A 168 3.23 9.53 -10.50
CA SER A 168 2.37 10.68 -10.76
C SER A 168 2.94 11.94 -10.12
N ASP A 169 3.29 12.93 -10.93
CA ASP A 169 3.74 14.22 -10.43
C ASP A 169 2.54 15.02 -9.91
N TRP A 170 2.60 15.45 -8.65
CA TRP A 170 1.56 16.24 -8.01
C TRP A 170 1.22 17.55 -8.74
N SER A 171 2.21 18.15 -9.42
CA SER A 171 1.99 19.35 -10.24
C SER A 171 1.05 19.08 -11.42
N ARG A 172 1.01 17.83 -11.89
CA ARG A 172 0.18 17.32 -12.99
C ARG A 172 -0.95 16.41 -12.50
N ARG A 173 -1.36 16.53 -11.24
CA ARG A 173 -2.39 15.67 -10.59
C ARG A 173 -3.76 15.63 -11.27
N VAL A 174 -4.06 16.57 -12.17
CA VAL A 174 -5.30 16.62 -12.95
C VAL A 174 -5.19 15.86 -14.27
N GLU A 175 -3.96 15.53 -14.67
CA GLU A 175 -3.67 14.78 -15.88
C GLU A 175 -3.77 13.28 -15.61
N LEU A 176 -4.30 12.55 -16.57
CA LEU A 176 -4.36 11.10 -16.51
C LEU A 176 -2.94 10.52 -16.55
N VAL A 177 -2.62 9.68 -15.57
CA VAL A 177 -1.41 8.87 -15.59
C VAL A 177 -1.64 7.70 -16.54
N ILE A 178 -1.07 7.81 -17.73
CA ILE A 178 -1.18 6.81 -18.78
C ILE A 178 -0.40 5.52 -18.44
N SER A 179 -0.84 4.41 -19.01
CA SER A 179 -0.35 3.04 -18.77
C SER A 179 1.16 2.89 -18.97
N VAL A 180 1.76 3.65 -19.90
CA VAL A 180 3.22 3.63 -20.08
C VAL A 180 3.97 4.17 -18.84
N ALA A 181 3.40 5.12 -18.09
CA ALA A 181 3.99 5.59 -16.85
C ALA A 181 3.94 4.50 -15.76
N VAL A 182 2.82 3.78 -15.68
CA VAL A 182 2.63 2.64 -14.76
C VAL A 182 3.58 1.50 -15.12
N GLU A 183 3.64 1.10 -16.39
CA GLU A 183 4.56 0.08 -16.91
C GLU A 183 6.02 0.43 -16.58
N ASN A 184 6.43 1.66 -16.87
CA ASN A 184 7.79 2.13 -16.60
C ASN A 184 8.10 2.14 -15.11
N ALA A 185 7.18 2.59 -14.26
CA ALA A 185 7.36 2.58 -12.81
C ALA A 185 7.59 1.16 -12.29
N VAL A 186 6.76 0.21 -12.73
CA VAL A 186 6.87 -1.20 -12.34
C VAL A 186 8.18 -1.80 -12.82
N ARG A 187 8.56 -1.60 -14.09
CA ARG A 187 9.82 -2.12 -14.63
C ARG A 187 11.03 -1.52 -13.94
N ARG A 188 11.04 -0.23 -13.63
CA ARG A 188 12.15 0.43 -12.92
C ARG A 188 12.42 -0.18 -11.54
N LEU A 189 11.38 -0.65 -10.85
CA LEU A 189 11.54 -1.36 -9.58
C LEU A 189 12.23 -2.73 -9.74
N GLU A 190 12.18 -3.36 -10.91
CA GLU A 190 12.85 -4.64 -11.18
C GLU A 190 14.28 -4.47 -11.70
N LEU A 191 14.63 -3.28 -12.21
CA LEU A 191 15.96 -2.96 -12.72
C LEU A 191 16.95 -2.60 -11.59
N ALA A 192 18.19 -2.30 -11.98
CA ALA A 192 19.26 -1.88 -11.06
C ALA A 192 18.89 -0.67 -10.20
N GLU A 193 18.05 0.24 -10.72
CA GLU A 193 17.52 1.37 -9.95
C GLU A 193 16.69 0.88 -8.75
N GLY A 194 15.77 -0.06 -8.97
CA GLY A 194 14.97 -0.67 -7.90
C GLY A 194 15.77 -1.53 -6.93
N GLU A 195 16.84 -2.20 -7.39
CA GLU A 195 17.77 -2.91 -6.51
C GLU A 195 18.48 -1.97 -5.53
N GLU A 196 18.95 -0.81 -6.01
CA GLU A 196 19.55 0.20 -5.15
C GLU A 196 18.52 0.79 -4.16
N MET A 197 17.28 1.01 -4.60
CA MET A 197 16.20 1.43 -3.69
C MET A 197 15.92 0.38 -2.62
N ARG A 198 15.86 -0.92 -2.98
CA ARG A 198 15.71 -2.05 -2.05
C ARG A 198 16.85 -2.10 -1.03
N ARG A 199 18.09 -1.93 -1.49
CA ARG A 199 19.27 -1.90 -0.61
C ARG A 199 19.15 -0.77 0.42
N ARG A 200 18.84 0.45 -0.02
CA ARG A 200 18.68 1.62 0.85
C ARG A 200 17.54 1.47 1.85
N VAL A 201 16.36 1.04 1.41
CA VAL A 201 15.22 0.86 2.31
C VAL A 201 15.45 -0.31 3.27
N GLY A 202 16.22 -1.33 2.88
CA GLY A 202 16.63 -2.42 3.78
C GLY A 202 17.55 -1.94 4.91
N GLU A 203 18.47 -1.02 4.62
CA GLU A 203 19.30 -0.36 5.65
C GLU A 203 18.45 0.50 6.58
N LEU A 204 17.55 1.31 6.00
CA LEU A 204 16.64 2.16 6.78
C LEU A 204 15.68 1.33 7.65
N SER A 205 15.17 0.20 7.12
CA SER A 205 14.30 -0.73 7.83
C SER A 205 14.95 -1.24 9.12
N LYS A 206 16.24 -1.61 9.07
CA LYS A 206 17.00 -2.05 10.24
C LYS A 206 17.06 -0.95 11.30
N VAL A 207 17.44 0.27 10.89
CA VAL A 207 17.53 1.43 11.79
C VAL A 207 16.18 1.75 12.43
N VAL A 208 15.09 1.75 11.66
CA VAL A 208 13.75 2.02 12.17
C VAL A 208 13.32 0.95 13.18
N ARG A 209 13.53 -0.34 12.87
CA ARG A 209 13.21 -1.43 13.79
C ARG A 209 14.02 -1.36 15.08
N GLU A 210 15.31 -1.08 14.99
CA GLU A 210 16.18 -0.89 16.15
C GLU A 210 15.78 0.29 17.02
N SER A 211 15.31 1.38 16.41
CA SER A 211 14.90 2.58 17.16
C SER A 211 13.70 2.37 18.09
N VAL A 212 12.84 1.39 17.79
CA VAL A 212 11.61 1.10 18.56
C VAL A 212 11.75 -0.08 19.52
N MET A 213 12.86 -0.83 19.45
CA MET A 213 13.17 -1.88 20.42
C MET A 213 13.54 -1.29 21.78
N ASP A 214 13.55 -2.13 22.82
CA ASP A 214 13.98 -1.71 24.16
C ASP A 214 15.42 -1.17 24.12
N GLY A 215 15.62 0.03 24.69
CA GLY A 215 16.89 0.76 24.61
C GLY A 215 17.11 1.54 23.30
N GLY A 216 16.21 1.42 22.33
CA GLY A 216 16.23 2.20 21.09
C GLY A 216 15.82 3.66 21.31
N ALA A 217 16.31 4.56 20.44
CA ALA A 217 16.12 6.00 20.60
C ALA A 217 14.65 6.44 20.70
N CYS A 218 13.78 5.91 19.83
CA CYS A 218 12.35 6.25 19.86
C CYS A 218 11.68 5.72 21.13
N ARG A 219 12.10 4.55 21.62
CA ARG A 219 11.59 4.00 22.88
C ARG A 219 12.02 4.84 24.08
N LEU A 220 13.28 5.28 24.13
CA LEU A 220 13.79 6.15 25.19
C LEU A 220 13.06 7.50 25.22
N GLU A 221 12.80 8.10 24.05
CA GLU A 221 12.03 9.35 23.95
C GLU A 221 10.58 9.15 24.42
N MET A 222 9.94 8.03 24.06
CA MET A 222 8.60 7.70 24.54
C MET A 222 8.57 7.52 26.06
N ASP A 223 9.54 6.80 26.63
CA ASP A 223 9.65 6.59 28.08
C ASP A 223 9.88 7.93 28.81
N SER A 224 10.71 8.81 28.24
CA SER A 224 10.95 10.17 28.74
C SER A 224 9.67 11.01 28.72
N PHE A 225 8.91 10.98 27.62
CA PHE A 225 7.62 11.67 27.51
C PHE A 225 6.61 11.16 28.55
N ILE A 226 6.48 9.84 28.70
CA ILE A 226 5.59 9.21 29.70
C ILE A 226 6.00 9.62 31.12
N ALA A 227 7.31 9.63 31.42
CA ALA A 227 7.82 10.06 32.72
C ALA A 227 7.55 11.54 32.99
N HIS A 228 7.57 12.40 31.97
CA HIS A 228 7.26 13.82 32.11
C HIS A 228 5.79 14.08 32.46
N ILE A 229 4.85 13.44 31.76
CA ILE A 229 3.41 13.66 31.96
C ILE A 229 2.83 13.00 33.22
N ARG A 230 3.60 12.11 33.87
CA ARG A 230 3.23 11.45 35.13
C ARG A 230 3.65 12.23 36.38
N ARG A 231 4.40 13.33 36.21
CA ARG A 231 4.79 14.23 37.31
C ARG A 231 3.65 15.19 37.65
#